data_AF-A0A1Y4CXD7-F1
#
_entry.id   AF-A0A1Y4CXD7-F1
#
_cell.length_a   1.000
_cell.length_b   1.000
_cell.length_c   1.000
_cell.angle_alpha   90.00
_cell.angle_beta   90.00
_cell.angle_gamma   90.00
#
_symmetry.space_group_name_H-M   'P 1'
#
loop_
_entity.id
_entity.type
_entity.pdbx_description
1 polymer ?
#
loop_
_entity_poly.entity_id
_entity_poly.type
_entity_poly.pdbx_seq_one_letter_code
_entity_poly.pdbx_strand_id
1 'polypeptide(L)' 'MNEDTLNGWTAICEYLGLTRHVIIQRGYPVFALPYGQSVWASRKELDAHTAALKAASLRVAGGKHG' A
#
# COMPACT_ATOMS: atom_id res chain seq x y z
N MET A 1 -17.60 9.71 -8.00
CA MET A 1 -16.63 8.85 -7.28
C MET A 1 -15.27 9.12 -7.91
N ASN A 2 -14.28 9.58 -7.14
CA ASN A 2 -12.94 9.89 -7.66
C ASN A 2 -12.30 8.63 -8.24
N GLU A 3 -11.78 8.71 -9.46
CA GLU A 3 -11.12 7.60 -10.16
C GLU A 3 -9.83 7.12 -9.45
N ASP A 4 -9.32 7.94 -8.52
CA ASP A 4 -8.11 7.71 -7.74
C ASP A 4 -8.30 6.83 -6.50
N THR A 5 -9.52 6.44 -6.13
CA THR A 5 -9.76 5.61 -4.93
C THR A 5 -10.13 4.17 -5.27
N LEU A 6 -9.48 3.24 -4.58
CA LEU A 6 -9.80 1.82 -4.58
C LEU A 6 -10.68 1.53 -3.38
N ASN A 7 -11.78 0.80 -3.59
CA ASN A 7 -12.72 0.44 -2.54
C ASN A 7 -12.76 -1.08 -2.37
N GLY A 8 -12.65 -1.53 -1.13
CA GLY A 8 -12.63 -2.94 -0.75
C GLY A 8 -11.24 -3.58 -0.85
N TRP A 9 -11.03 -4.63 -0.06
CA TRP A 9 -9.77 -5.36 -0.04
C TRP A 9 -9.41 -5.98 -1.38
N THR A 10 -10.39 -6.49 -2.14
CA THR A 10 -10.17 -7.11 -3.45
C THR A 10 -9.47 -6.15 -4.41
N ALA A 11 -10.02 -4.96 -4.63
CA ALA A 11 -9.44 -3.97 -5.54
C ALA A 11 -8.04 -3.50 -5.10
N ILE A 12 -7.82 -3.35 -3.78
CA ILE A 12 -6.51 -2.96 -3.24
C ILE A 12 -5.48 -4.07 -3.44
N CYS A 13 -5.86 -5.34 -3.22
CA CYS A 13 -4.97 -6.49 -3.42
C CYS A 13 -4.59 -6.66 -4.89
N GLU A 14 -5.56 -6.54 -5.79
CA GLU A 14 -5.35 -6.62 -7.24
C GLU A 14 -4.43 -5.50 -7.74
N TYR A 15 -4.67 -4.26 -7.29
CA TYR A 15 -3.84 -3.12 -7.68
C TYR A 15 -2.38 -3.26 -7.23
N LEU A 16 -2.16 -3.69 -5.99
CA LEU A 16 -0.81 -3.87 -5.45
C LEU A 16 -0.14 -5.17 -5.91
N GLY A 17 -0.91 -6.15 -6.41
CA GLY A 17 -0.44 -7.51 -6.63
C GLY A 17 0.00 -8.21 -5.34
N LEU A 18 -0.58 -7.82 -4.19
CA LEU A 18 -0.19 -8.30 -2.86
C LEU A 18 -1.40 -8.89 -2.12
N THR A 19 -1.14 -9.82 -1.21
CA THR A 19 -2.19 -10.33 -0.32
C THR A 19 -2.49 -9.32 0.79
N ARG A 20 -3.73 -9.33 1.30
CA ARG A 20 -4.15 -8.51 2.44
C ARG A 20 -3.18 -8.59 3.63
N HIS A 21 -2.67 -9.78 3.94
CA HIS A 21 -1.73 -9.98 5.02
C HIS A 21 -0.44 -9.17 4.81
N VAL A 22 0.14 -9.23 3.61
CA VAL A 22 1.35 -8.49 3.24
C VAL A 22 1.11 -6.99 3.25
N ILE A 23 -0.06 -6.54 2.78
CA ILE A 23 -0.44 -5.13 2.75
C ILE A 23 -0.48 -4.54 4.17
N ILE A 24 -1.10 -5.26 5.11
CA ILE A 24 -1.15 -4.88 6.53
C ILE A 24 0.25 -4.92 7.15
N GLN A 25 1.01 -6.00 6.93
CA GLN A 25 2.35 -6.17 7.48
C GLN A 25 3.33 -5.07 7.02
N ARG A 26 3.21 -4.63 5.76
CA ARG A 26 4.03 -3.54 5.19
C ARG A 26 3.48 -2.14 5.49
N GLY A 27 2.37 -2.04 6.23
CA GLY A 27 1.80 -0.77 6.65
C GLY A 27 1.31 0.11 5.51
N TYR A 28 0.75 -0.48 4.45
CA TYR A 28 0.17 0.32 3.35
C TYR A 28 -1.00 1.19 3.85
N PRO A 29 -1.16 2.41 3.30
CA PRO A 29 -2.24 3.32 3.70
C PRO A 29 -3.60 2.81 3.21
N VAL A 30 -4.33 2.16 4.12
CA VAL A 30 -5.69 1.65 3.90
C VAL A 30 -6.59 2.13 5.03
N PHE A 31 -7.69 2.79 4.70
CA PHE A 31 -8.58 3.45 5.65
C PHE A 31 -9.91 2.71 5.75
N ALA A 32 -10.41 2.52 6.97
CA ALA A 32 -11.73 1.93 7.19
C ALA A 32 -12.82 2.98 6.96
N LEU A 33 -13.92 2.58 6.31
CA LEU A 33 -15.10 3.44 6.22
C LEU A 33 -15.88 3.41 7.54
N PRO A 34 -16.55 4.53 7.93
CA PRO A 34 -17.22 4.69 9.22
C PRO A 34 -18.37 3.70 9.49
N TYR A 35 -18.79 2.92 8.50
CA TYR A 35 -19.82 1.88 8.63
C TYR A 35 -19.25 0.45 8.68
N GLY A 36 -17.94 0.30 8.88
CA GLY A 36 -17.28 -0.95 9.27
C GLY A 36 -17.23 -2.07 8.23
N GLN A 37 -17.95 -1.95 7.11
CA GLN A 37 -18.08 -3.04 6.14
C GLN A 37 -17.10 -2.96 4.97
N SER A 38 -16.36 -1.86 4.83
CA SER A 38 -15.46 -1.70 3.69
C SER A 38 -14.27 -0.80 4.02
N VAL A 39 -13.21 -0.97 3.24
CA VAL A 39 -11.97 -0.20 3.31
C VAL A 39 -11.80 0.57 2.02
N TRP A 40 -11.01 1.63 2.04
CA TRP A 40 -10.61 2.33 0.84
C TRP A 40 -9.14 2.74 0.92
N ALA A 41 -8.54 2.95 -0.24
CA ALA A 41 -7.17 3.45 -0.35
C ALA A 41 -7.05 4.37 -1.57
N SER A 42 -6.20 5.39 -1.47
CA SER A 42 -5.84 6.25 -2.60
C SER A 42 -4.71 5.60 -3.40
N ARG A 43 -4.87 5.46 -4.73
CA ARG A 43 -3.83 4.93 -5.61
C ARG A 43 -2.52 5.71 -5.47
N LYS A 44 -2.62 7.04 -5.41
CA LYS A 44 -1.46 7.93 -5.25
C LYS A 44 -0.69 7.67 -3.95
N GLU A 45 -1.39 7.43 -2.84
CA GLU A 45 -0.75 7.13 -1.56
C GLU A 45 -0.13 5.72 -1.55
N LEU A 46 -0.81 4.75 -2.17
CA LEU A 46 -0.27 3.40 -2.36
C LEU A 46 1.03 3.45 -3.18
N ASP A 47 1.04 4.16 -4.30
CA ASP A 47 2.23 4.29 -5.17
C ASP A 47 3.37 5.02 -4.46
N ALA A 48 3.08 6.10 -3.75
CA ALA A 48 4.07 6.84 -2.96
C ALA A 48 4.70 5.94 -1.88
N HIS A 49 3.90 5.13 -1.19
CA HIS A 49 4.39 4.17 -0.20
C HIS A 49 5.24 3.08 -0.85
N THR A 50 4.81 2.52 -1.98
CA THR A 50 5.62 1.53 -2.73
C THR A 50 6.95 2.12 -3.18
N ALA A 51 6.97 3.37 -3.66
CA ALA A 51 8.20 4.06 -4.04
C ALA A 51 9.14 4.26 -2.83
N ALA A 52 8.58 4.67 -1.69
CA ALA A 52 9.32 4.81 -0.44
C ALA A 52 9.92 3.48 0.04
N LEU A 53 9.16 2.39 -0.01
CA LEU A 53 9.64 1.03 0.32
C LEU A 53 10.78 0.58 -0.60
N LYS A 54 10.68 0.86 -1.91
CA LYS A 54 11.74 0.57 -2.87
C LYS A 54 13.00 1.39 -2.56
N ALA A 55 12.85 2.70 -2.30
CA ALA A 55 13.96 3.58 -1.94
C ALA A 55 14.64 3.17 -0.62
N ALA A 56 13.87 2.74 0.38
CA ALA A 56 14.40 2.23 1.64
C ALA A 56 15.17 0.91 1.43
N SER A 57 14.64 0.00 0.60
CA SER A 57 15.30 -1.27 0.26
C SER A 57 16.64 -1.05 -0.47
N LEU A 58 16.69 -0.07 -1.37
CA LEU A 58 17.93 0.34 -2.06
C LEU A 58 18.99 0.91 -1.10
N ARG A 59 18.57 1.68 -0.09
CA ARG A 59 19.48 2.21 0.94
C ARG A 59 20.07 1.11 1.81
N VAL A 60 19.28 0.08 2.15
CA VAL A 60 19.75 -1.07 2.95
C VAL A 60 20.71 -1.95 2.14
N ALA A 61 20.45 -2.15 0.84
CA ALA A 61 21.31 -2.95 -0.03
C ALA A 61 22.69 -2.31 -0.34
N GLY A 62 22.80 -0.98 -0.24
CA GLY A 62 24.06 -0.24 -0.41
C GLY A 62 24.90 -0.06 0.85
N GLY A 63 24.42 -0.53 2.01
CA GLY A 63 24.99 -0.25 3.34
C GLY A 63 25.85 -1.36 3.94
N LYS A 64 26.53 -2.17 3.13
CA LYS A 64 27.51 -3.14 3.63
C LYS A 64 28.76 -3.08 2.76
N HIS A 65 29.72 -2.26 3.16
CA HIS A 65 31.17 -2.40 3.00
C HIS A 65 31.82 -1.16 3.63
N GLY A 66 32.47 -1.38 4.76
CA GLY A 66 33.19 -0.40 5.58
C GLY A 66 33.65 -1.07 6.84
#